data_AF-A0A1Q9S6E4-F1
#
_entry.id   AF-A0A1Q9S6E4-F1
#
_cell.length_a   1.000
_cell.length_b   1.000
_cell.length_c   1.000
_cell.angle_alpha   90.00
_cell.angle_beta   90.00
_cell.angle_gamma   90.00
#
_symmetry.space_group_name_H-M   'P 1'
#
loop_
_entity.id
_entity.type
_entity.pdbx_description
1 polymer ?
#
loop_
_entity_poly.entity_id
_entity_poly.type
_entity_poly.pdbx_seq_one_letter_code
_entity_poly.pdbx_strand_id
1 'polypeptide(L)'
;MVAEIAARVAARADELAVRIAAAYADDIGDYARVAAAERTEFVRSARANLDALLADLAGDAGPFDPRPFERFGRDRMRMGIPVDAVMRSFTVWGRQVWAAFRECIDAAQPVESAASLAIGERIFAHVERAGASTAAGFMREAMLVWSDREVTRNALLVALLTGRADAAELARSGFSAAPAYAAVVAVPRRDADPVRVETLVRPAIELGERLAAGAHPLVGVRESALVVLWPAEPAVAGAPTPVPSPRRSAASSGW
;
A
#
# COMPACT_ATOMS: atom_id res chain seq x y z
N MET A 1 -33.15 -16.88 -14.87
CA MET A 1 -32.49 -17.58 -13.75
C MET A 1 -31.31 -16.84 -13.14
N VAL A 2 -30.16 -16.65 -13.80
CA VAL A 2 -29.02 -15.91 -13.20
C VAL A 2 -29.44 -14.52 -12.70
N ALA A 3 -30.14 -13.74 -13.54
CA ALA A 3 -30.66 -12.42 -13.17
C ALA A 3 -31.68 -12.46 -12.03
N GLU A 4 -32.51 -13.51 -11.93
CA GLU A 4 -33.51 -13.65 -10.85
C GLU A 4 -32.84 -13.96 -9.50
N ILE A 5 -31.81 -14.81 -9.50
CA ILE A 5 -30.99 -15.06 -8.30
C ILE A 5 -30.25 -13.78 -7.91
N ALA A 6 -29.67 -13.05 -8.88
CA ALA A 6 -29.02 -11.77 -8.63
C ALA A 6 -29.99 -10.74 -8.03
N ALA A 7 -31.23 -10.67 -8.50
CA ALA A 7 -32.26 -9.81 -7.93
C ALA A 7 -32.58 -10.14 -6.46
N ARG A 8 -32.64 -11.43 -6.10
CA ARG A 8 -32.80 -11.88 -4.70
C ARG A 8 -31.64 -11.44 -3.81
N VAL A 9 -30.40 -11.50 -4.31
CA VAL A 9 -29.22 -10.99 -3.59
C VAL A 9 -29.24 -9.46 -3.51
N ALA A 10 -29.64 -8.78 -4.59
CA ALA A 10 -29.72 -7.33 -4.66
C ALA A 10 -30.68 -6.75 -3.61
N ALA A 11 -31.79 -7.45 -3.32
CA ALA A 11 -32.74 -7.07 -2.26
C ALA A 11 -32.11 -7.04 -0.86
N ARG A 12 -30.94 -7.67 -0.65
CA ARG A 12 -30.21 -7.74 0.61
C ARG A 12 -28.82 -7.10 0.52
N ALA A 13 -28.57 -6.29 -0.50
CA ALA A 13 -27.22 -5.83 -0.83
C ALA A 13 -26.60 -4.91 0.23
N ASP A 14 -27.40 -4.07 0.88
CA ASP A 14 -26.93 -3.18 1.94
C ASP A 14 -26.49 -3.96 3.18
N GLU A 15 -27.29 -4.95 3.61
CA GLU A 15 -26.93 -5.87 4.69
C GLU A 15 -25.66 -6.66 4.37
N LEU A 16 -25.55 -7.13 3.12
CA LEU A 16 -24.37 -7.86 2.65
C LEU A 16 -23.12 -6.97 2.63
N ALA A 17 -23.22 -5.70 2.24
CA ALA A 17 -22.10 -4.77 2.27
C ALA A 17 -21.59 -4.52 3.70
N VAL A 18 -22.49 -4.39 4.68
CA VAL A 18 -22.13 -4.28 6.09
C VAL A 18 -21.43 -5.55 6.58
N ARG A 19 -21.99 -6.73 6.27
CA ARG A 19 -21.38 -8.03 6.60
C ARG A 19 -19.98 -8.19 6.01
N ILE A 20 -19.79 -7.80 4.75
CA ILE A 20 -18.49 -7.86 4.07
C ILE A 20 -17.48 -6.95 4.77
N ALA A 21 -17.86 -5.72 5.09
CA ALA A 21 -16.98 -4.77 5.78
C ALA A 21 -16.58 -5.26 7.18
N ALA A 22 -17.52 -5.88 7.91
CA ALA A 22 -17.22 -6.53 9.18
C ALA A 22 -16.22 -7.69 8.98
N ALA A 23 -16.45 -8.55 7.99
CA ALA A 23 -15.54 -9.65 7.66
C ALA A 23 -14.13 -9.17 7.29
N TYR A 24 -13.97 -7.99 6.68
CA TYR A 24 -12.63 -7.41 6.48
C TYR A 24 -11.92 -7.11 7.79
N ALA A 25 -12.62 -6.50 8.76
CA ALA A 25 -12.03 -6.19 10.05
C ALA A 25 -11.71 -7.45 10.86
N ASP A 26 -12.54 -8.49 10.75
CA ASP A 26 -12.34 -9.75 11.47
C ASP A 26 -11.19 -10.59 10.86
N ASP A 27 -11.11 -10.66 9.53
CA ASP A 27 -10.17 -11.54 8.83
C ASP A 27 -8.82 -10.87 8.51
N ILE A 28 -8.74 -9.53 8.54
CA ILE A 28 -7.58 -8.77 8.05
C ILE A 28 -7.14 -7.76 9.11
N GLY A 29 -6.06 -8.09 9.83
CA GLY A 29 -5.56 -7.28 10.94
C GLY A 29 -5.29 -5.80 10.60
N ASP A 30 -4.84 -5.51 9.38
CA ASP A 30 -4.61 -4.12 8.94
C ASP A 30 -5.92 -3.33 8.76
N TYR A 31 -7.01 -3.98 8.35
CA TYR A 31 -8.34 -3.34 8.29
C TYR A 31 -8.89 -3.10 9.69
N ALA A 32 -8.62 -3.99 10.65
CA ALA A 32 -9.00 -3.83 12.05
C ALA A 32 -8.34 -2.60 12.72
N ARG A 33 -7.16 -2.19 12.25
CA ARG A 33 -6.41 -1.04 12.78
C ARG A 33 -6.89 0.31 12.27
N VAL A 34 -7.65 0.34 11.17
CA VAL A 34 -8.19 1.58 10.61
C VAL A 34 -9.18 2.21 11.58
N ALA A 35 -9.15 3.55 11.70
CA ALA A 35 -9.99 4.30 12.61
C ALA A 35 -11.48 4.08 12.30
N ALA A 36 -12.33 3.99 13.33
CA ALA A 36 -13.75 3.69 13.15
C ALA A 36 -14.47 4.66 12.19
N ALA A 37 -14.09 5.95 12.21
CA ALA A 37 -14.62 6.97 11.31
C ALA A 37 -14.37 6.64 9.83
N GLU A 38 -13.21 6.06 9.52
CA GLU A 38 -12.79 5.71 8.16
C GLU A 38 -13.35 4.36 7.70
N ARG A 39 -13.82 3.50 8.62
CA ARG A 39 -14.39 2.18 8.27
C ARG A 39 -15.72 2.26 7.51
N THR A 40 -16.42 3.40 7.58
CA THR A 40 -17.60 3.66 6.74
C THR A 40 -17.27 3.51 5.24
N GLU A 41 -16.02 3.80 4.87
CA GLU A 41 -15.50 3.57 3.53
C GLU A 41 -15.53 2.10 3.11
N PHE A 42 -15.36 1.17 4.05
CA PHE A 42 -15.32 -0.25 3.76
C PHE A 42 -16.70 -0.75 3.31
N VAL A 43 -17.75 -0.28 3.97
CA VAL A 43 -19.14 -0.57 3.59
C VAL A 43 -19.43 0.04 2.22
N ARG A 44 -19.07 1.31 2.00
CA ARG A 44 -19.29 2.01 0.73
C ARG A 44 -18.60 1.30 -0.44
N SER A 45 -17.32 0.96 -0.29
CA SER A 45 -16.55 0.27 -1.33
C SER A 45 -17.02 -1.17 -1.56
N ALA A 46 -17.37 -1.91 -0.50
CA ALA A 46 -17.96 -3.24 -0.63
C ALA A 46 -19.30 -3.20 -1.37
N ARG A 47 -20.15 -2.20 -1.06
CA ARG A 47 -21.44 -2.00 -1.72
C ARG A 47 -21.29 -1.67 -3.20
N ALA A 48 -20.41 -0.72 -3.54
CA ALA A 48 -20.14 -0.34 -4.92
C ALA A 48 -19.54 -1.48 -5.75
N ASN A 49 -18.66 -2.30 -5.14
CA ASN A 49 -18.14 -3.50 -5.79
C ASN A 49 -19.25 -4.54 -6.03
N LEU A 50 -20.16 -4.71 -5.08
CA LEU A 50 -21.33 -5.58 -5.19
C LEU A 50 -22.30 -5.09 -6.27
N ASP A 51 -22.58 -3.79 -6.35
CA ASP A 51 -23.41 -3.21 -7.40
C ASP A 51 -22.87 -3.50 -8.80
N ALA A 52 -21.55 -3.35 -8.99
CA ALA A 52 -20.92 -3.63 -10.27
C ALA A 52 -21.11 -5.10 -10.70
N LEU A 53 -20.95 -6.05 -9.77
CA LEU A 53 -21.20 -7.47 -10.04
C LEU A 53 -22.69 -7.74 -10.31
N LEU A 54 -23.59 -7.16 -9.53
CA LEU A 54 -25.03 -7.39 -9.67
C LEU A 54 -25.55 -6.85 -11.00
N ALA A 55 -25.07 -5.68 -11.44
CA ALA A 55 -25.37 -5.12 -12.76
C ALA A 55 -24.86 -6.03 -13.89
N ASP A 56 -23.65 -6.60 -13.74
CA ASP A 56 -23.11 -7.58 -14.68
C ASP A 56 -24.03 -8.81 -14.76
N LEU A 57 -24.35 -9.41 -13.62
CA LEU A 57 -25.19 -10.60 -13.53
C LEU A 57 -26.62 -10.39 -14.05
N ALA A 58 -27.17 -9.19 -13.89
CA ALA A 58 -28.47 -8.81 -14.44
C ALA A 58 -28.46 -8.66 -15.97
N GLY A 59 -27.29 -8.49 -16.58
CA GLY A 59 -27.14 -8.20 -18.00
C GLY A 59 -27.30 -6.70 -18.33
N ASP A 60 -27.34 -5.84 -17.32
CA ASP A 60 -27.50 -4.40 -17.45
C ASP A 60 -26.16 -3.66 -17.54
N ALA A 61 -25.04 -4.35 -17.25
CA ALA A 61 -23.72 -3.74 -17.31
C ALA A 61 -23.25 -3.55 -18.75
N GLY A 62 -22.69 -2.36 -19.00
CA GLY A 62 -21.79 -2.15 -20.13
C GLY A 62 -20.43 -2.84 -19.92
N PRO A 63 -19.43 -2.54 -20.78
CA PRO A 63 -18.07 -3.03 -20.60
C PRO A 63 -17.53 -2.69 -19.20
N PHE A 64 -16.72 -3.59 -18.63
CA PHE A 64 -16.11 -3.40 -17.31
C PHE A 64 -15.34 -2.07 -17.24
N ASP A 65 -15.73 -1.20 -16.29
CA ASP A 65 -15.04 0.06 -16.02
C ASP A 65 -14.01 -0.13 -14.89
N PRO A 66 -12.70 -0.01 -15.16
CA PRO A 66 -11.66 -0.18 -14.14
C PRO A 66 -11.57 1.01 -13.17
N ARG A 67 -12.04 2.21 -13.56
CA ARG A 67 -11.74 3.47 -12.84
C ARG A 67 -12.21 3.50 -11.38
N PRO A 68 -13.40 2.97 -11.01
CA PRO A 68 -13.81 2.89 -9.61
C PRO A 68 -12.87 2.01 -8.78
N PHE A 69 -12.44 0.88 -9.32
CA PHE A 69 -11.55 -0.07 -8.66
C PHE A 69 -10.14 0.50 -8.49
N GLU A 70 -9.64 1.21 -9.50
CA GLU A 70 -8.38 1.94 -9.39
C GLU A 70 -8.45 3.02 -8.30
N ARG A 71 -9.59 3.70 -8.15
CA ARG A 71 -9.81 4.67 -7.07
C ARG A 71 -9.73 3.99 -5.71
N PHE A 72 -10.37 2.83 -5.53
CA PHE A 72 -10.24 2.06 -4.28
C PHE A 72 -8.78 1.77 -3.94
N GLY A 73 -7.97 1.40 -4.93
CA GLY A 73 -6.54 1.15 -4.75
C GLY A 73 -5.78 2.39 -4.26
N ARG A 74 -6.02 3.54 -4.88
CA ARG A 74 -5.41 4.81 -4.44
C ARG A 74 -5.82 5.16 -3.01
N ASP A 75 -7.10 5.02 -2.70
CA ASP A 75 -7.63 5.34 -1.37
C ASP A 75 -7.03 4.41 -0.30
N ARG A 76 -6.82 3.12 -0.61
CA ARG A 76 -6.17 2.18 0.33
C ARG A 76 -4.70 2.49 0.57
N MET A 77 -3.98 2.88 -0.48
CA MET A 77 -2.59 3.34 -0.34
C MET A 77 -2.52 4.57 0.58
N ARG A 78 -3.42 5.55 0.38
CA ARG A 78 -3.49 6.77 1.20
C ARG A 78 -3.86 6.50 2.66
N MET A 79 -4.67 5.48 2.90
CA MET A 79 -5.00 4.98 4.25
C MET A 79 -3.85 4.19 4.90
N GLY A 80 -2.73 3.99 4.20
CA GLY A 80 -1.59 3.23 4.71
C GLY A 80 -1.84 1.73 4.82
N ILE A 81 -2.87 1.21 4.15
CA ILE A 81 -3.17 -0.23 4.15
C ILE A 81 -2.18 -0.92 3.19
N PRO A 82 -1.49 -1.99 3.63
CA PRO A 82 -0.50 -2.65 2.79
C PRO A 82 -1.17 -3.45 1.66
N VAL A 83 -0.48 -3.58 0.52
CA VAL A 83 -1.06 -4.11 -0.73
C VAL A 83 -1.57 -5.55 -0.59
N ASP A 84 -0.89 -6.37 0.20
CA ASP A 84 -1.27 -7.75 0.49
C ASP A 84 -2.60 -7.81 1.27
N ALA A 85 -2.81 -6.92 2.25
CA ALA A 85 -4.09 -6.78 2.93
C ALA A 85 -5.21 -6.33 1.97
N VAL A 86 -4.91 -5.41 1.05
CA VAL A 86 -5.87 -5.00 -0.01
C VAL A 86 -6.20 -6.17 -0.93
N MET A 87 -5.22 -6.97 -1.34
CA MET A 87 -5.50 -8.13 -2.20
C MET A 87 -6.26 -9.22 -1.44
N ARG A 88 -5.97 -9.40 -0.15
CA ARG A 88 -6.70 -10.34 0.70
C ARG A 88 -8.18 -9.96 0.84
N SER A 89 -8.52 -8.67 0.83
CA SER A 89 -9.92 -8.23 0.92
C SER A 89 -10.76 -8.68 -0.29
N PHE A 90 -10.16 -8.88 -1.46
CA PHE A 90 -10.87 -9.45 -2.62
C PHE A 90 -11.22 -10.93 -2.42
N THR A 91 -10.35 -11.70 -1.78
CA THR A 91 -10.68 -13.09 -1.41
C THR A 91 -11.82 -13.15 -0.40
N VAL A 92 -11.77 -12.28 0.63
CA VAL A 92 -12.84 -12.20 1.64
C VAL A 92 -14.15 -11.77 0.99
N TRP A 93 -14.12 -10.74 0.15
CA TRP A 93 -15.29 -10.26 -0.60
C TRP A 93 -15.91 -11.37 -1.43
N GLY A 94 -15.12 -12.06 -2.26
CA GLY A 94 -15.62 -13.13 -3.14
C GLY A 94 -16.25 -14.28 -2.37
N ARG A 95 -15.65 -14.68 -1.24
CA ARG A 95 -16.20 -15.70 -0.34
C ARG A 95 -17.56 -15.30 0.24
N GLN A 96 -17.68 -14.05 0.71
CA GLN A 96 -18.92 -13.53 1.30
C GLN A 96 -20.03 -13.39 0.26
N VAL A 97 -19.70 -12.89 -0.92
CA VAL A 97 -20.63 -12.77 -2.04
C VAL A 97 -21.11 -14.15 -2.49
N TRP A 98 -20.19 -15.09 -2.71
CA TRP A 98 -20.57 -16.46 -3.06
C TRP A 98 -21.48 -17.11 -2.01
N ALA A 99 -21.16 -16.94 -0.73
CA ALA A 99 -22.01 -17.43 0.35
C ALA A 99 -23.43 -16.86 0.27
N ALA A 100 -23.58 -15.56 0.00
CA ALA A 100 -24.88 -14.92 -0.17
C ALA A 100 -25.64 -15.44 -1.40
N PHE A 101 -24.96 -15.72 -2.52
CA PHE A 101 -25.59 -16.37 -3.67
C PHE A 101 -26.09 -17.77 -3.33
N ARG A 102 -25.31 -18.56 -2.60
CA ARG A 102 -25.75 -19.91 -2.18
C ARG A 102 -26.96 -19.87 -1.25
N GLU A 103 -27.10 -18.86 -0.39
CA GLU A 103 -28.30 -18.66 0.44
C GLU A 103 -29.57 -18.43 -0.41
N CYS A 104 -29.40 -17.90 -1.63
CA CYS A 104 -30.49 -17.60 -2.55
C CYS A 104 -30.72 -18.68 -3.61
N ILE A 105 -29.95 -19.78 -3.62
CA ILE A 105 -30.08 -20.87 -4.60
C ILE A 105 -30.78 -22.06 -3.95
N ASP A 106 -31.89 -22.49 -4.57
CA ASP A 106 -32.55 -23.75 -4.23
C ASP A 106 -31.87 -24.92 -4.95
N ALA A 107 -31.11 -25.72 -4.20
CA ALA A 107 -30.41 -26.89 -4.74
C ALA A 107 -31.36 -28.00 -5.24
N ALA A 108 -32.63 -27.99 -4.82
CA ALA A 108 -33.63 -28.95 -5.31
C ALA A 108 -34.15 -28.57 -6.71
N GLN A 109 -33.91 -27.34 -7.17
CA GLN A 109 -34.30 -26.86 -8.49
C GLN A 109 -33.14 -27.00 -9.49
N PRO A 110 -33.23 -27.92 -10.49
CA PRO A 110 -32.12 -28.17 -11.41
C PRO A 110 -31.66 -26.92 -12.17
N VAL A 111 -32.59 -26.02 -12.49
CA VAL A 111 -32.29 -24.77 -13.22
C VAL A 111 -31.49 -23.78 -12.37
N GLU A 112 -31.75 -23.70 -11.06
CA GLU A 112 -30.98 -22.85 -10.14
C GLU A 112 -29.61 -23.45 -9.87
N SER A 113 -29.55 -24.78 -9.69
CA SER A 113 -28.28 -25.49 -9.55
C SER A 113 -27.38 -25.29 -10.77
N ALA A 114 -27.92 -25.35 -11.99
CA ALA A 114 -27.15 -25.07 -13.21
C ALA A 114 -26.69 -23.60 -13.27
N ALA A 115 -27.57 -22.65 -12.88
CA ALA A 115 -27.23 -21.23 -12.85
C ALA A 115 -26.10 -20.90 -11.85
N SER A 116 -25.95 -21.70 -10.78
CA SER A 116 -24.90 -21.50 -9.77
C SER A 116 -23.48 -21.54 -10.35
N LEU A 117 -23.23 -22.39 -11.35
CA LEU A 117 -21.92 -22.50 -12.01
C LEU A 117 -21.60 -21.23 -12.79
N ALA A 118 -22.57 -20.72 -13.56
CA ALA A 118 -22.42 -19.48 -14.31
C ALA A 118 -22.23 -18.26 -13.38
N ILE A 119 -22.94 -18.24 -12.24
CA ILE A 119 -22.76 -17.21 -11.21
C ILE A 119 -21.33 -17.28 -10.64
N GLY A 120 -20.86 -18.48 -10.28
CA GLY A 120 -19.52 -18.69 -9.75
C GLY A 120 -18.44 -18.19 -10.71
N GLU A 121 -18.54 -18.57 -11.99
CA GLU A 121 -17.63 -18.11 -13.05
C GLU A 121 -17.59 -16.57 -13.14
N ARG A 122 -18.75 -15.92 -13.13
CA ARG A 122 -18.84 -14.45 -13.19
C ARG A 122 -18.30 -13.77 -11.94
N ILE A 123 -18.49 -14.34 -10.76
CA ILE A 123 -17.87 -13.84 -9.51
C ILE A 123 -16.34 -13.91 -9.61
N PHE A 124 -15.77 -15.03 -10.04
CA PHE A 124 -14.31 -15.17 -10.17
C PHE A 124 -13.73 -14.18 -11.18
N ALA A 125 -14.34 -14.09 -12.36
CA ALA A 125 -13.90 -13.16 -13.40
C ALA A 125 -14.02 -11.69 -12.95
N HIS A 126 -15.05 -11.35 -12.18
CA HIS A 126 -15.20 -10.02 -11.58
C HIS A 126 -14.12 -9.73 -10.54
N VAL A 127 -13.87 -10.67 -9.62
CA VAL A 127 -12.82 -10.54 -8.58
C VAL A 127 -11.44 -10.34 -9.22
N GLU A 128 -11.13 -11.08 -10.28
CA GLU A 128 -9.87 -10.94 -11.02
C GLU A 128 -9.73 -9.54 -11.63
N ARG A 129 -10.72 -9.08 -12.40
CA ARG A 129 -10.68 -7.75 -13.05
C ARG A 129 -10.65 -6.60 -12.05
N ALA A 130 -11.48 -6.69 -11.00
CA ALA A 130 -11.55 -5.69 -9.94
C ALA A 130 -10.24 -5.66 -9.14
N GLY A 131 -9.70 -6.83 -8.76
CA GLY A 131 -8.44 -6.96 -8.05
C GLY A 131 -7.27 -6.40 -8.84
N ALA A 132 -7.14 -6.75 -10.12
CA ALA A 132 -6.10 -6.22 -11.01
C ALA A 132 -6.18 -4.69 -11.15
N SER A 133 -7.38 -4.15 -11.33
CA SER A 133 -7.60 -2.70 -11.45
C SER A 133 -7.27 -1.97 -10.13
N THR A 134 -7.66 -2.54 -8.99
CA THR A 134 -7.31 -2.00 -7.67
C THR A 134 -5.80 -2.06 -7.42
N ALA A 135 -5.13 -3.15 -7.75
CA ALA A 135 -3.67 -3.24 -7.65
C ALA A 135 -2.98 -2.17 -8.53
N ALA A 136 -3.45 -1.96 -9.76
CA ALA A 136 -2.91 -0.93 -10.64
C ALA A 136 -3.07 0.48 -10.07
N GLY A 137 -4.25 0.80 -9.51
CA GLY A 137 -4.49 2.07 -8.83
C GLY A 137 -3.62 2.27 -7.60
N PHE A 138 -3.47 1.22 -6.78
CA PHE A 138 -2.60 1.21 -5.61
C PHE A 138 -1.14 1.49 -5.99
N MET A 139 -0.61 0.74 -6.96
CA MET A 139 0.77 0.87 -7.39
C MET A 139 1.05 2.25 -8.00
N ARG A 140 0.12 2.81 -8.78
CA ARG A 140 0.27 4.19 -9.29
C ARG A 140 0.36 5.21 -8.16
N GLU A 141 -0.50 5.11 -7.14
CA GLU A 141 -0.41 6.02 -6.00
C GLU A 141 0.90 5.83 -5.22
N ALA A 142 1.33 4.57 -5.02
CA ALA A 142 2.59 4.26 -4.36
C ALA A 142 3.79 4.85 -5.11
N MET A 143 3.80 4.75 -6.44
CA MET A 143 4.83 5.34 -7.29
C MET A 143 4.85 6.87 -7.24
N LEU A 144 3.69 7.54 -7.12
CA LEU A 144 3.66 9.00 -6.94
C LEU A 144 4.34 9.40 -5.63
N VAL A 145 4.00 8.73 -4.52
CA VAL A 145 4.63 8.98 -3.21
C VAL A 145 6.13 8.66 -3.23
N TRP A 146 6.54 7.61 -3.92
CA TRP A 146 7.95 7.30 -4.09
C TRP A 146 8.68 8.32 -4.97
N SER A 147 8.07 8.75 -6.07
CA SER A 147 8.62 9.79 -6.93
C SER A 147 8.86 11.09 -6.16
N ASP A 148 7.90 11.53 -5.34
CA ASP A 148 8.06 12.75 -4.53
C ASP A 148 9.20 12.61 -3.50
N ARG A 149 9.34 11.42 -2.90
CA ARG A 149 10.47 11.10 -2.02
C ARG A 149 11.79 11.08 -2.76
N GLU A 150 11.84 10.54 -3.97
CA GLU A 150 13.03 10.51 -4.80
C GLU A 150 13.45 11.91 -5.26
N VAL A 151 12.50 12.78 -5.63
CA VAL A 151 12.78 14.20 -5.93
C VAL A 151 13.39 14.89 -4.71
N THR A 152 12.81 14.66 -3.53
CA THR A 152 13.32 15.23 -2.27
C THR A 152 14.71 14.70 -1.94
N ARG A 153 14.94 13.38 -2.05
CA ARG A 153 16.25 12.75 -1.86
C ARG A 153 17.28 13.25 -2.86
N ASN A 154 16.89 13.46 -4.11
CA ASN A 154 17.76 13.96 -5.15
C ASN A 154 18.17 15.41 -4.88
N ALA A 155 17.24 16.24 -4.39
CA ALA A 155 17.55 17.61 -3.95
C ALA A 155 18.53 17.63 -2.77
N LEU A 156 18.32 16.78 -1.77
CA LEU A 156 19.25 16.57 -0.64
C LEU A 156 20.63 16.10 -1.11
N LEU A 157 20.66 15.18 -2.07
CA LEU A 157 21.88 14.70 -2.70
C LEU A 157 22.64 15.85 -3.40
N VAL A 158 21.96 16.74 -4.15
CA VAL A 158 22.59 17.95 -4.70
C VAL A 158 23.14 18.82 -3.58
N ALA A 159 22.33 19.08 -2.55
CA ALA A 159 22.69 19.99 -1.48
C ALA A 159 23.95 19.48 -0.75
N LEU A 160 24.04 18.18 -0.46
CA LEU A 160 25.23 17.55 0.13
C LEU A 160 26.46 17.66 -0.77
N LEU A 161 26.33 17.28 -2.05
CA LEU A 161 27.43 17.32 -3.02
C LEU A 161 27.95 18.74 -3.28
N THR A 162 27.11 19.75 -3.13
CA THR A 162 27.46 21.16 -3.33
C THR A 162 27.77 21.91 -2.03
N GLY A 163 27.80 21.23 -0.89
CA GLY A 163 28.07 21.84 0.42
C GLY A 163 26.99 22.82 0.90
N ARG A 164 25.76 22.71 0.37
CA ARG A 164 24.60 23.56 0.67
C ARG A 164 23.53 22.87 1.51
N ALA A 165 23.77 21.64 1.96
CA ALA A 165 22.81 20.91 2.78
C ALA A 165 22.68 21.53 4.17
N ASP A 166 21.44 21.76 4.59
CA ASP A 166 21.10 22.14 5.95
C ASP A 166 20.96 20.89 6.84
N ALA A 167 21.59 20.91 8.02
CA ALA A 167 21.50 19.82 9.00
C ALA A 167 20.05 19.54 9.44
N ALA A 168 19.20 20.57 9.53
CA ALA A 168 17.79 20.40 9.89
C ALA A 168 16.98 19.78 8.74
N GLU A 169 17.34 20.02 7.49
CA GLU A 169 16.74 19.37 6.31
C GLU A 169 17.14 17.89 6.23
N LEU A 170 18.42 17.58 6.48
CA LEU A 170 18.93 16.21 6.55
C LEU A 170 18.21 15.40 7.64
N ALA A 171 18.10 15.96 8.85
CA ALA A 171 17.41 15.32 9.96
C ALA A 171 15.93 15.03 9.65
N ARG A 172 15.21 15.98 9.04
CA ARG A 172 13.79 15.79 8.64
C ARG A 172 13.60 14.71 7.58
N SER A 173 14.61 14.46 6.75
CA SER A 173 14.61 13.41 5.73
C SER A 173 14.93 12.01 6.27
N GLY A 174 15.29 11.90 7.56
CA GLY A 174 15.77 10.66 8.17
C GLY A 174 17.21 10.30 7.80
N PHE A 175 17.93 11.20 7.14
CA PHE A 175 19.35 11.04 6.85
C PHE A 175 20.19 11.62 7.98
N SER A 176 21.18 10.86 8.44
CA SER A 176 22.03 11.30 9.55
C SER A 176 23.00 12.38 9.09
N ALA A 177 22.94 13.54 9.72
CA ALA A 177 23.94 14.57 9.53
C ALA A 177 25.29 14.09 10.09
N ALA A 178 26.33 14.12 9.26
CA ALA A 178 27.68 13.72 9.62
C ALA A 178 28.70 14.77 9.16
N PRO A 179 29.85 14.90 9.84
CA PRO A 179 30.91 15.81 9.44
C PRO A 179 31.57 15.37 8.12
N ALA A 180 31.48 14.08 7.77
CA ALA A 180 32.00 13.52 6.54
C ALA A 180 31.07 12.44 5.98
N TYR A 181 31.01 12.36 4.65
CA TYR A 181 30.25 11.35 3.92
C TYR A 181 31.17 10.62 2.94
N ALA A 182 30.97 9.32 2.81
CA ALA A 182 31.60 8.51 1.77
C ALA A 182 30.63 8.38 0.59
N ALA A 183 31.18 8.37 -0.62
CA ALA A 183 30.41 8.25 -1.86
C ALA A 183 30.98 7.15 -2.76
N VAL A 184 30.10 6.36 -3.36
CA VAL A 184 30.43 5.51 -4.51
C VAL A 184 29.69 6.04 -5.72
N VAL A 185 30.44 6.23 -6.80
CA VAL A 185 29.90 6.64 -8.09
C VAL A 185 30.14 5.51 -9.09
N ALA A 186 29.06 4.88 -9.54
CA ALA A 186 29.11 3.89 -10.60
C ALA A 186 28.72 4.55 -11.92
N VAL A 187 29.70 4.68 -12.82
CA VAL A 187 29.52 5.26 -14.15
C VAL A 187 29.39 4.13 -15.18
N PRO A 188 28.49 4.23 -16.17
CA PRO A 188 28.37 3.24 -17.23
C PRO A 188 29.68 3.17 -18.03
N ARG A 189 30.04 2.00 -18.58
CA ARG A 189 31.18 1.92 -19.51
C ARG A 189 30.88 2.78 -20.74
N ARG A 190 31.88 3.47 -21.28
CA ARG A 190 31.78 4.46 -22.37
C ARG A 190 31.05 3.98 -23.64
N ASP A 191 30.93 2.67 -23.86
CA ASP A 191 30.27 2.06 -25.02
C ASP A 191 28.90 1.44 -24.70
N ALA A 192 28.34 1.69 -23.52
CA ALA A 192 27.02 1.19 -23.12
C ALA A 192 25.90 2.17 -23.54
N ASP A 193 24.73 1.62 -23.88
CA ASP A 193 23.50 2.39 -24.08
C ASP A 193 23.23 3.35 -22.91
N PRO A 194 22.53 4.48 -23.15
CA PRO A 194 22.16 5.41 -22.08
C PRO A 194 21.48 4.66 -20.95
N VAL A 195 22.04 4.80 -19.74
CA VAL A 195 21.60 4.03 -18.60
C VAL A 195 20.22 4.50 -18.14
N ARG A 196 19.27 3.57 -18.19
CA ARG A 196 17.92 3.77 -17.69
C ARG A 196 17.95 3.62 -16.16
N VAL A 197 17.25 4.50 -15.45
CA VAL A 197 17.26 4.52 -13.98
C VAL A 197 16.84 3.17 -13.39
N GLU A 198 15.94 2.47 -14.07
CA GLU A 198 15.41 1.16 -13.67
C GLU A 198 16.50 0.08 -13.64
N THR A 199 17.52 0.16 -14.51
CA THR A 199 18.63 -0.81 -14.53
C THR A 199 19.63 -0.58 -13.39
N LEU A 200 19.56 0.60 -12.74
CA LEU A 200 20.39 0.97 -11.61
C LEU A 200 19.79 0.62 -10.25
N VAL A 201 18.49 0.27 -10.19
CA VAL A 201 17.79 -0.06 -8.94
C VAL A 201 18.40 -1.27 -8.22
N ARG A 202 18.64 -2.37 -8.94
CA ARG A 202 19.26 -3.56 -8.34
C ARG A 202 20.68 -3.30 -7.84
N PRO A 203 21.61 -2.74 -8.65
CA PRO A 203 22.94 -2.35 -8.18
C PRO A 203 22.90 -1.40 -6.97
N ALA A 204 21.96 -0.46 -6.94
CA ALA A 204 21.77 0.45 -5.82
C ALA A 204 21.41 -0.27 -4.51
N ILE A 205 20.47 -1.22 -4.55
CA ILE A 205 20.06 -2.03 -3.41
C ILE A 205 21.24 -2.90 -2.94
N GLU A 206 21.85 -3.65 -3.85
CA GLU A 206 22.99 -4.53 -3.53
C GLU A 206 24.16 -3.75 -2.92
N LEU A 207 24.46 -2.57 -3.44
CA LEU A 207 25.50 -1.71 -2.90
C LEU A 207 25.11 -1.14 -1.54
N GLY A 208 23.85 -0.73 -1.36
CA GLY A 208 23.32 -0.26 -0.08
C GLY A 208 23.40 -1.34 1.01
N GLU A 209 22.95 -2.56 0.72
CA GLU A 209 23.02 -3.70 1.66
C GLU A 209 24.45 -4.05 2.05
N ARG A 210 25.40 -3.98 1.10
CA ARG A 210 26.81 -4.32 1.33
C ARG A 210 27.57 -3.25 2.11
N LEU A 211 27.30 -1.97 1.85
CA LEU A 211 28.08 -0.86 2.42
C LEU A 211 27.49 -0.34 3.73
N ALA A 212 26.20 -0.54 3.95
CA ALA A 212 25.46 0.16 5.00
C ALA A 212 24.85 -0.81 6.01
N ALA A 213 25.66 -1.71 6.58
CA ALA A 213 25.27 -2.54 7.73
C ALA A 213 24.92 -1.65 8.95
N GLY A 214 23.71 -1.09 8.94
CA GLY A 214 23.19 -0.15 9.94
C GLY A 214 23.03 1.31 9.48
N ALA A 215 23.40 1.69 8.25
CA ALA A 215 23.21 3.05 7.73
C ALA A 215 22.14 3.11 6.63
N HIS A 216 21.45 4.24 6.48
CA HIS A 216 20.48 4.45 5.40
C HIS A 216 21.14 5.30 4.29
N PRO A 217 21.69 4.69 3.22
CA PRO A 217 22.38 5.44 2.18
C PRO A 217 21.39 6.28 1.37
N LEU A 218 21.83 7.46 0.92
CA LEU A 218 21.19 8.23 -0.13
C LEU A 218 21.63 7.67 -1.48
N VAL A 219 20.67 7.33 -2.32
CA VAL A 219 20.94 6.81 -3.66
C VAL A 219 20.25 7.73 -4.67
N GLY A 220 20.92 8.03 -5.78
CA GLY A 220 20.34 8.81 -6.87
C GLY A 220 21.14 8.66 -8.17
N VAL A 221 20.56 9.11 -9.27
CA VAL A 221 21.19 9.06 -10.61
C VAL A 221 21.53 10.48 -11.07
N ARG A 222 22.74 10.68 -11.60
CA ARG A 222 23.29 11.95 -12.11
C ARG A 222 24.06 11.70 -13.39
N GLU A 223 23.69 12.38 -14.49
CA GLU A 223 24.47 12.35 -15.75
C GLU A 223 24.81 10.90 -16.20
N SER A 224 23.85 9.98 -16.04
CA SER A 224 23.99 8.52 -16.27
C SER A 224 24.82 7.74 -15.25
N ALA A 225 25.38 8.38 -14.22
CA ALA A 225 26.06 7.73 -13.10
C ALA A 225 25.10 7.48 -11.92
N LEU A 226 25.22 6.31 -11.30
CA LEU A 226 24.61 6.00 -10.01
C LEU A 226 25.51 6.56 -8.89
N VAL A 227 24.94 7.35 -8.00
CA VAL A 227 25.62 7.90 -6.83
C VAL A 227 24.99 7.32 -5.57
N VAL A 228 25.82 6.73 -4.72
CA VAL A 228 25.43 6.23 -3.40
C VAL A 228 26.26 6.95 -2.35
N LEU A 229 25.61 7.58 -1.38
CA LEU A 229 26.20 8.44 -0.36
C LEU A 229 25.76 7.99 1.03
N TRP A 230 26.70 7.88 1.97
CA TRP A 230 26.40 7.52 3.36
C TRP A 230 27.39 8.19 4.33
N PRO A 231 27.04 8.32 5.62
CA PRO A 231 27.96 8.84 6.64
C PRO A 231 29.27 8.05 6.70
N ALA A 232 30.42 8.72 6.62
CA ALA A 232 31.73 8.06 6.64
C ALA A 232 32.10 7.51 8.03
N GLU A 233 31.52 8.08 9.08
CA GLU A 233 31.55 7.59 10.45
C GLU A 233 30.11 7.42 10.93
N PRO A 234 29.81 6.40 11.75
CA PRO A 234 28.49 6.29 12.37
C PRO A 234 28.20 7.58 13.13
N ALA A 235 27.01 8.14 12.95
CA ALA A 235 26.58 9.32 13.69
C ALA A 235 26.88 9.09 15.17
N VAL A 236 27.68 9.96 15.79
CA VAL A 236 27.86 9.95 17.24
C VAL A 236 26.45 10.09 17.79
N ALA A 237 25.91 8.99 18.32
CA ALA A 237 24.64 9.02 19.00
C ALA A 237 24.80 10.03 20.13
N GLY A 238 24.23 11.22 19.95
CA GLY A 238 24.03 12.15 21.04
C GLY A 238 23.20 11.38 22.05
N ALA A 239 23.85 10.87 23.10
CA ALA A 239 23.15 10.29 24.23
C ALA A 239 22.09 11.33 24.65
N PRO A 240 20.83 10.94 24.87
CA PRO A 240 19.87 11.85 25.46
C PRO A 240 20.50 12.37 26.76
N THR A 241 20.72 13.67 26.83
CA THR A 241 21.20 14.33 28.05
C THR A 241 20.23 13.92 29.15
N PRO A 242 20.68 13.24 30.23
CA PRO A 242 19.78 12.87 31.30
C PRO A 242 19.23 14.17 31.87
N VAL A 243 17.91 14.36 31.74
CA VAL A 243 17.19 15.41 32.45
C VAL A 243 17.53 15.23 33.93
N PRO A 244 18.11 16.24 34.61
CA PRO A 244 18.43 16.11 36.02
C PRO A 244 17.13 15.86 36.77
N SER A 245 17.00 14.67 37.36
CA SER A 245 15.90 14.34 38.24
C SER A 245 15.87 15.35 39.39
N PRO A 246 14.72 15.96 39.73
CA PRO A 246 14.63 16.84 40.87
C PRO A 246 15.00 16.04 42.12
N ARG A 247 16.05 16.51 42.82
CA ARG A 247 16.49 15.97 44.11
C ARG A 247 15.27 15.86 45.03
N ARG A 248 14.83 14.63 45.32
CA ARG A 248 13.96 14.38 46.47
C ARG A 248 14.78 14.70 47.72
N SER A 249 14.47 15.86 48.32
CA SER A 249 14.88 16.16 49.68
C SER A 249 14.37 15.05 50.59
N ALA A 250 15.31 14.34 51.22
CA ALA A 250 15.01 13.41 52.29
C ALA A 250 14.59 14.22 53.52
N ALA A 251 13.30 14.19 53.84
CA ALA A 251 12.84 14.51 55.18
C ALA A 251 13.15 13.29 56.07
N SER A 252 14.16 13.45 56.92
CA SER A 252 14.41 12.60 58.07
C SER A 252 13.36 12.86 59.15
N SER A 253 12.64 11.80 59.51
CA SER A 253 12.29 11.34 60.87
C SER A 253 12.03 12.38 61.97
N GLY A 254 10.83 12.31 62.54
CA GLY A 254 10.49 12.78 63.88
C GLY A 254 9.23 12.05 64.36
N TRP A 255 9.39 11.31 65.46
CA TRP A 255 8.45 10.49 66.24
C TRP A 255 6.99 10.96 66.31
#